data_AF-A0A1Y1VI37-F1
#
_entry.id   AF-A0A1Y1VI37-F1
#
_cell.length_a   1.000
_cell.length_b   1.000
_cell.length_c   1.000
_cell.angle_alpha   90.00
_cell.angle_beta   90.00
_cell.angle_gamma   90.00
#
_symmetry.space_group_name_H-M   'P 1'
#
loop_
_entity.id
_entity.type
_entity.pdbx_description
1 polymer ?
#
loop_
_entity_poly.entity_id
_entity_poly.type
_entity_poly.pdbx_seq_one_letter_code
_entity_poly.pdbx_strand_id
1 'polypeptide(L)'
;MLCKYTKIITLILIILNKCLSIDIYIPNEIYTIYNLTSIIEKYSLISKTINVYITENVIESSLNYQQGFQIDIPGNIDFALYGKEEKGTEIKLGKNGFYFSINFKEYTGQKIKFENIKFYDFQDPQQLNSIFYSRVTSSDFSITFKKCTFEKGNGRFLIFEAENSSLIKSNDNKINITLDSCKFIDIKGSGVLHFSTKNEQTLNHQLSFLISNSEFNNCDDISKISFGKIEYNNFPFMKASGNLIK
;
A
#
# COMPACT_ATOMS: atom_id res chain seq x y z
N MET A 1 -0.01 17.76 -47.68
CA MET A 1 0.63 16.55 -47.07
C MET A 1 1.30 16.84 -45.72
N LEU A 2 1.90 18.03 -45.48
CA LEU A 2 2.55 18.38 -44.19
C LEU A 2 1.63 18.34 -42.94
N CYS A 3 0.35 18.72 -43.06
CA CYS A 3 -0.57 18.85 -41.92
C CYS A 3 -0.96 17.49 -41.24
N LYS A 4 -0.78 16.36 -41.93
CA LYS A 4 -0.98 15.02 -41.34
C LYS A 4 0.22 14.58 -40.48
N TYR A 5 1.44 14.95 -40.87
CA TYR A 5 2.66 14.55 -40.16
C TYR A 5 2.85 15.30 -38.84
N THR A 6 2.50 16.60 -38.80
CA THR A 6 2.55 17.38 -37.55
C THR A 6 1.62 16.81 -36.48
N LYS A 7 0.39 16.42 -36.85
CA LYS A 7 -0.55 15.78 -35.90
C LYS A 7 -0.03 14.45 -35.35
N ILE A 8 0.63 13.65 -36.19
CA ILE A 8 1.23 12.37 -35.77
C ILE A 8 2.42 12.61 -34.83
N ILE A 9 3.29 13.57 -35.13
CA ILE A 9 4.44 13.91 -34.28
C ILE A 9 3.98 14.44 -32.92
N THR A 10 2.98 15.33 -32.89
CA THR A 10 2.40 15.81 -31.62
C THR A 10 1.76 14.67 -30.82
N LEU A 11 1.05 13.76 -31.48
CA LEU A 11 0.46 12.58 -30.83
C LEU A 11 1.54 11.65 -30.25
N ILE A 12 2.62 11.39 -31.00
CA ILE A 12 3.75 10.57 -30.55
C ILE A 12 4.44 11.22 -29.34
N LEU A 13 4.68 12.53 -29.36
CA LEU A 13 5.25 13.26 -28.22
C LEU A 13 4.34 13.22 -26.99
N ILE A 14 3.02 13.33 -27.18
CA ILE A 14 2.04 13.20 -26.09
C ILE A 14 2.04 11.77 -25.51
N ILE A 15 2.14 10.74 -26.37
CA ILE A 15 2.20 9.33 -25.94
C ILE A 15 3.51 9.06 -25.19
N LEU A 16 4.64 9.53 -25.71
CA LEU A 16 5.95 9.41 -25.05
C LEU A 16 5.92 10.07 -23.68
N ASN A 17 5.43 11.30 -23.57
CA ASN A 17 5.29 11.99 -22.28
C ASN A 17 4.31 11.31 -21.31
N LYS A 18 3.35 10.52 -21.81
CA LYS A 18 2.45 9.73 -20.96
C LYS A 18 3.05 8.41 -20.48
N CYS A 19 4.14 7.94 -21.08
CA CYS A 19 4.77 6.64 -20.78
C CYS A 19 6.14 6.76 -20.09
N LEU A 20 6.58 7.97 -19.74
CA LEU A 20 7.83 8.16 -19.00
C LEU A 20 7.62 7.74 -17.54
N SER A 21 8.17 6.59 -17.17
CA SER A 21 8.47 6.26 -15.79
C SER A 21 9.83 6.83 -15.39
N ILE A 22 10.01 7.06 -14.09
CA ILE A 22 11.31 7.43 -13.52
C ILE A 22 11.67 6.48 -12.40
N ASP A 23 12.93 6.05 -12.41
CA ASP A 23 13.48 5.12 -11.44
C ASP A 23 14.42 5.87 -10.49
N ILE A 24 14.19 5.75 -9.19
CA ILE A 24 15.00 6.36 -8.13
C ILE A 24 15.52 5.27 -7.21
N TYR A 25 16.81 5.27 -6.95
CA TYR A 25 17.45 4.31 -6.04
C TYR A 25 17.73 4.99 -4.69
N ILE A 26 17.30 4.36 -3.59
CA ILE A 26 17.48 4.85 -2.23
C ILE A 26 18.17 3.80 -1.34
N PRO A 27 18.88 4.20 -0.27
CA PRO A 27 19.26 5.57 0.02
C PRO A 27 20.26 6.12 -1.00
N ASN A 28 20.27 7.45 -1.14
CA ASN A 28 21.31 8.19 -1.85
C ASN A 28 21.63 9.47 -1.07
N GLU A 29 22.41 10.38 -1.65
CA GLU A 29 22.83 11.63 -0.99
C GLU A 29 21.67 12.53 -0.53
N ILE A 30 20.47 12.38 -1.11
CA ILE A 30 19.32 13.26 -0.88
C ILE A 30 18.15 12.50 -0.25
N TYR A 31 17.95 11.24 -0.65
CA TYR A 31 16.72 10.50 -0.40
C TYR A 31 16.93 9.22 0.38
N THR A 32 15.95 8.91 1.23
CA THR A 32 15.84 7.69 2.03
C THR A 32 14.38 7.23 2.03
N ILE A 33 14.07 6.14 2.72
CA ILE A 33 12.68 5.69 2.86
C ILE A 33 11.82 6.66 3.70
N TYR A 34 12.44 7.59 4.43
CA TYR A 34 11.74 8.52 5.32
C TYR A 34 11.21 9.76 4.60
N ASN A 35 11.61 9.99 3.34
CA ASN A 35 11.22 11.16 2.57
C ASN A 35 10.57 10.80 1.22
N LEU A 36 9.82 9.69 1.19
CA LEU A 36 9.09 9.24 -0.01
C LEU A 36 8.16 10.33 -0.58
N THR A 37 7.45 11.09 0.25
CA THR A 37 6.63 12.22 -0.24
C THR A 37 7.45 13.26 -0.99
N SER A 38 8.64 13.62 -0.51
CA SER A 38 9.50 14.57 -1.22
C SER A 38 9.99 14.03 -2.56
N ILE A 39 10.23 12.72 -2.66
CA ILE A 39 10.53 12.04 -3.95
C ILE A 39 9.32 12.18 -4.87
N ILE A 40 8.14 11.78 -4.41
CA ILE A 40 6.90 11.78 -5.19
C ILE A 40 6.57 13.20 -5.69
N GLU A 41 6.59 14.20 -4.81
CA GLU A 41 6.28 15.58 -5.17
C GLU A 41 7.24 16.12 -6.24
N LYS A 42 8.55 15.93 -6.06
CA LYS A 42 9.55 16.40 -7.02
C LYS A 42 9.37 15.74 -8.39
N TYR A 43 9.23 14.42 -8.42
CA TYR A 43 9.24 13.68 -9.68
C TYR A 43 7.89 13.62 -10.38
N SER A 44 6.79 13.88 -9.66
CA SER A 44 5.44 14.01 -10.24
C SER A 44 5.32 15.17 -11.25
N LEU A 45 6.21 16.17 -11.17
CA LEU A 45 6.25 17.29 -12.11
C LEU A 45 6.70 16.87 -13.52
N ILE A 46 7.41 15.75 -13.64
CA ILE A 46 8.06 15.33 -14.90
C ILE A 46 7.70 13.90 -15.33
N SER A 47 7.12 13.09 -14.45
CA SER A 47 6.76 11.70 -14.73
C SER A 47 5.44 11.33 -14.07
N LYS A 48 4.65 10.48 -14.75
CA LYS A 48 3.40 9.92 -14.24
C LYS A 48 3.58 8.63 -13.46
N THR A 49 4.77 8.03 -13.51
CA THR A 49 5.06 6.75 -12.86
C THR A 49 6.41 6.83 -12.18
N ILE A 50 6.40 6.75 -10.86
CA ILE A 50 7.58 6.92 -10.03
C ILE A 50 7.90 5.58 -9.37
N ASN A 51 9.01 4.98 -9.76
CA ASN A 51 9.52 3.74 -9.18
C ASN A 51 10.67 4.07 -8.24
N VAL A 52 10.59 3.60 -7.00
CA VAL A 52 11.62 3.76 -5.99
C VAL A 52 12.16 2.40 -5.59
N TYR A 53 13.47 2.21 -5.68
CA TYR A 53 14.17 0.97 -5.41
C TYR A 53 15.02 1.12 -4.16
N ILE A 54 14.76 0.29 -3.16
CA ILE A 54 15.57 0.21 -1.95
C ILE A 54 16.77 -0.70 -2.23
N THR A 55 17.96 -0.12 -2.09
CA THR A 55 19.23 -0.81 -2.33
C THR A 55 19.79 -1.50 -1.08
N GLU A 56 19.33 -1.08 0.09
CA GLU A 56 19.68 -1.69 1.37
C GLU A 56 18.96 -3.04 1.58
N ASN A 57 19.66 -3.97 2.22
CA ASN A 57 19.07 -5.26 2.61
C ASN A 57 18.22 -5.13 3.87
N VAL A 58 18.63 -4.24 4.79
CA VAL A 58 18.00 -4.05 6.10
C VAL A 58 17.94 -2.55 6.37
N ILE A 59 16.75 -2.06 6.75
CA ILE A 59 16.51 -0.72 7.25
C ILE A 59 16.10 -0.84 8.72
N GLU A 60 16.87 -0.24 9.62
CA GLU A 60 16.49 -0.04 11.01
C GLU A 60 16.11 1.42 11.22
N SER A 61 14.94 1.69 11.81
CA SER A 61 14.58 3.06 12.15
C SER A 61 15.56 3.63 13.19
N SER A 62 16.41 4.56 12.78
CA SER A 62 17.27 5.35 13.67
C SER A 62 16.55 6.57 14.25
N LEU A 63 15.27 6.75 13.92
CA LEU A 63 14.49 7.93 14.26
C LEU A 63 13.76 7.71 15.59
N ASN A 64 13.94 8.63 16.54
CA ASN A 64 13.28 8.62 17.86
C ASN A 64 11.77 8.90 17.80
N TYR A 65 11.15 8.87 16.62
CA TYR A 65 9.73 9.18 16.45
C TYR A 65 8.89 7.91 16.60
N GLN A 66 7.97 7.93 17.55
CA GLN A 66 6.90 6.94 17.68
C GLN A 66 5.83 7.09 16.58
N GLN A 67 5.92 8.13 15.74
CA GLN A 67 4.95 8.46 14.71
C GLN A 67 5.60 8.32 13.32
N GLY A 68 4.91 7.58 12.44
CA GLY A 68 5.36 7.15 11.12
C GLY A 68 5.40 8.24 10.04
N PHE A 69 5.64 7.84 8.78
CA PHE A 69 5.74 8.77 7.65
C PHE A 69 4.47 8.82 6.82
N GLN A 70 4.15 10.02 6.37
CA GLN A 70 3.12 10.23 5.36
C GLN A 70 3.67 9.94 3.97
N ILE A 71 2.84 9.34 3.12
CA ILE A 71 3.07 9.14 1.69
C ILE A 71 1.94 9.84 0.96
N ASP A 72 2.17 11.10 0.60
CA ASP A 72 1.22 11.86 -0.22
C ASP A 72 1.35 11.50 -1.70
N ILE A 73 0.24 11.10 -2.30
CA ILE A 73 0.14 10.73 -3.71
C ILE A 73 -0.72 11.78 -4.45
N PRO A 74 -0.11 12.57 -5.37
CA PRO A 74 -0.86 13.48 -6.23
C PRO A 74 -1.77 12.74 -7.21
N GLY A 75 -2.77 13.46 -7.75
CA GLY A 75 -3.61 12.95 -8.81
C GLY A 75 -2.81 12.56 -10.06
N ASN A 76 -3.20 11.46 -10.70
CA ASN A 76 -2.65 10.92 -11.94
C ASN A 76 -1.19 10.43 -11.85
N ILE A 77 -0.70 10.15 -10.64
CA ILE A 77 0.66 9.66 -10.40
C ILE A 77 0.61 8.24 -9.85
N ASP A 78 1.17 7.31 -10.60
CA ASP A 78 1.43 5.95 -10.12
C ASP A 78 2.76 5.93 -9.36
N PHE A 79 2.79 5.23 -8.22
CA PHE A 79 3.97 5.11 -7.36
C PHE A 79 4.24 3.66 -7.01
N ALA A 80 5.51 3.25 -7.06
CA ALA A 80 5.92 1.92 -6.65
C ALA A 80 7.18 1.97 -5.78
N LEU A 81 7.19 1.21 -4.68
CA LEU A 81 8.33 1.00 -3.82
C LEU A 81 8.75 -0.47 -3.87
N TYR A 82 9.99 -0.71 -4.28
CA TYR A 82 10.58 -2.02 -4.47
C TYR A 82 11.68 -2.27 -3.46
N GLY A 83 11.61 -3.37 -2.72
CA GLY A 83 12.77 -3.95 -2.06
C GLY A 83 13.58 -4.83 -3.02
N LYS A 84 14.71 -5.36 -2.55
CA LYS A 84 15.59 -6.22 -3.34
C LYS A 84 14.95 -7.55 -3.76
N GLU A 85 15.19 -7.99 -5.00
CA GLU A 85 14.50 -9.16 -5.58
C GLU A 85 14.79 -10.50 -4.90
N GLU A 86 16.02 -10.79 -4.47
CA GLU A 86 16.40 -12.13 -4.01
C GLU A 86 15.96 -12.45 -2.58
N LYS A 87 16.07 -11.49 -1.67
CA LYS A 87 15.81 -11.69 -0.22
C LYS A 87 14.74 -10.75 0.33
N GLY A 88 14.21 -9.85 -0.50
CA GLY A 88 13.49 -8.68 -0.05
C GLY A 88 14.41 -7.69 0.66
N THR A 89 13.88 -6.49 0.90
CA THR A 89 14.44 -5.57 1.91
C THR A 89 13.69 -5.76 3.22
N GLU A 90 14.40 -5.95 4.33
CA GLU A 90 13.81 -6.02 5.67
C GLU A 90 13.75 -4.64 6.32
N ILE A 91 12.56 -4.18 6.68
CA ILE A 91 12.33 -2.98 7.48
C ILE A 91 11.99 -3.43 8.89
N LYS A 92 12.89 -3.15 9.85
CA LYS A 92 12.70 -3.50 11.26
C LYS A 92 11.98 -2.39 12.01
N LEU A 93 10.84 -2.74 12.60
CA LEU A 93 9.90 -1.85 13.29
C LEU A 93 10.03 -1.92 14.82
N GLY A 94 10.81 -2.86 15.37
CA GLY A 94 10.83 -3.16 16.80
C GLY A 94 11.45 -2.10 17.72
N LYS A 95 12.44 -1.32 17.24
CA LYS A 95 13.05 -0.24 18.05
C LYS A 95 12.14 0.99 18.16
N ASN A 96 11.39 1.29 17.10
CA ASN A 96 10.46 2.41 17.02
C ASN A 96 9.29 1.93 16.15
N GLY A 97 8.09 1.83 16.73
CA GLY A 97 6.88 1.46 16.00
C GLY A 97 6.73 2.40 14.80
N PHE A 98 6.90 1.84 13.60
CA PHE A 98 7.03 2.62 12.38
C PHE A 98 5.86 2.31 11.44
N TYR A 99 5.09 3.35 11.08
CA TYR A 99 3.90 3.24 10.23
C TYR A 99 3.99 4.15 8.99
N PHE A 100 3.17 3.85 8.00
CA PHE A 100 2.98 4.61 6.77
C PHE A 100 1.54 5.09 6.68
N SER A 101 1.34 6.40 6.55
CA SER A 101 0.03 6.98 6.25
C SER A 101 -0.05 7.30 4.77
N ILE A 102 -0.84 6.54 4.01
CA ILE A 102 -1.05 6.78 2.58
C ILE A 102 -2.20 7.78 2.42
N ASN A 103 -1.89 8.93 1.81
CA ASN A 103 -2.85 10.00 1.60
C ASN A 103 -2.93 10.34 0.11
N PHE A 104 -4.14 10.28 -0.44
CA PHE A 104 -4.41 10.67 -1.82
C PHE A 104 -4.85 12.12 -1.87
N LYS A 105 -4.08 12.99 -2.55
CA LYS A 105 -4.45 14.40 -2.68
C LYS A 105 -5.69 14.57 -3.58
N GLU A 106 -5.82 13.73 -4.59
CA GLU A 106 -6.96 13.63 -5.50
C GLU A 106 -7.18 12.17 -5.87
N TYR A 107 -8.40 11.76 -6.24
CA TYR A 107 -8.71 10.38 -6.66
C TYR A 107 -8.96 10.33 -8.15
N THR A 108 -7.94 9.91 -8.91
CA THR A 108 -8.00 9.86 -10.39
C THR A 108 -7.56 8.50 -10.93
N GLY A 109 -7.59 7.45 -10.09
CA GLY A 109 -7.27 6.09 -10.48
C GLY A 109 -5.80 5.71 -10.37
N GLN A 110 -4.99 6.50 -9.64
CA GLN A 110 -3.59 6.17 -9.40
C GLN A 110 -3.37 4.80 -8.77
N LYS A 111 -2.23 4.20 -9.09
CA LYS A 111 -1.79 2.90 -8.63
C LYS A 111 -0.59 3.03 -7.70
N ILE A 112 -0.70 2.45 -6.51
CA ILE A 112 0.38 2.36 -5.54
C ILE A 112 0.81 0.91 -5.44
N LYS A 113 2.12 0.65 -5.42
CA LYS A 113 2.66 -0.70 -5.27
C LYS A 113 3.77 -0.75 -4.21
N PHE A 114 3.74 -1.78 -3.39
CA PHE A 114 4.85 -2.20 -2.53
C PHE A 114 5.23 -3.63 -2.95
N GLU A 115 6.50 -3.87 -3.28
CA GLU A 115 6.94 -5.18 -3.75
C GLU A 115 8.28 -5.61 -3.14
N ASN A 116 8.39 -6.90 -2.77
CA ASN A 116 9.60 -7.52 -2.21
C ASN A 116 10.09 -6.84 -0.91
N ILE A 117 9.18 -6.50 0.01
CA ILE A 117 9.54 -5.86 1.30
C ILE A 117 9.07 -6.75 2.45
N LYS A 118 9.97 -6.97 3.41
CA LYS A 118 9.67 -7.63 4.68
C LYS A 118 9.52 -6.57 5.77
N PHE A 119 8.36 -6.51 6.41
CA PHE A 119 8.10 -5.69 7.58
C PHE A 119 8.17 -6.58 8.81
N TYR A 120 9.11 -6.28 9.71
CA TYR A 120 9.46 -7.17 10.81
C TYR A 120 9.31 -6.47 12.16
N ASP A 121 8.76 -7.18 13.14
CA ASP A 121 8.71 -6.76 14.55
C ASP A 121 7.84 -5.51 14.80
N PHE A 122 6.64 -5.45 14.21
CA PHE A 122 5.71 -4.33 14.46
C PHE A 122 5.05 -4.45 15.84
N GLN A 123 5.43 -3.56 16.75
CA GLN A 123 4.91 -3.52 18.11
C GLN A 123 3.94 -2.34 18.29
N ASP A 124 2.67 -2.64 18.54
CA ASP A 124 1.63 -1.69 18.92
C ASP A 124 0.87 -2.20 20.16
N PRO A 125 1.36 -1.86 21.37
CA PRO A 125 0.77 -2.34 22.62
C PRO A 125 -0.71 -1.98 22.80
N GLN A 126 -1.18 -0.89 22.18
CA GLN A 126 -2.57 -0.42 22.29
C GLN A 126 -3.48 -1.04 21.23
N GLN A 127 -2.94 -1.71 20.20
CA GLN A 127 -3.69 -2.26 19.07
C GLN A 127 -4.60 -1.23 18.37
N LEU A 128 -4.13 0.02 18.29
CA LEU A 128 -4.81 1.13 17.62
C LEU A 128 -4.17 1.47 16.28
N ASN A 129 -2.89 1.15 16.11
CA ASN A 129 -2.07 1.51 14.98
C ASN A 129 -1.96 0.36 13.97
N SER A 130 -1.40 0.70 12.82
CA SER A 130 -1.09 -0.26 11.77
C SER A 130 0.21 0.10 11.07
N ILE A 131 0.82 -0.86 10.37
CA ILE A 131 1.97 -0.56 9.51
C ILE A 131 1.53 0.37 8.38
N PHE A 132 0.33 0.18 7.83
CA PHE A 132 -0.24 1.02 6.78
C PHE A 132 -1.63 1.51 7.16
N TYR A 133 -1.80 2.83 7.18
CA TYR A 133 -3.07 3.50 7.42
C TYR A 133 -3.45 4.34 6.21
N SER A 134 -4.73 4.35 5.84
CA SER A 134 -5.26 5.28 4.85
C SER A 134 -6.71 5.63 5.15
N ARG A 135 -7.04 6.92 5.04
CA ARG A 135 -8.41 7.40 5.00
C ARG A 135 -8.83 7.61 3.56
N VAL A 136 -9.96 7.02 3.17
CA VAL A 136 -10.43 7.04 1.79
C VAL A 136 -11.80 7.70 1.64
N THR A 137 -11.94 8.49 0.58
CA THR A 137 -13.19 9.22 0.23
C THR A 137 -13.74 8.82 -1.13
N SER A 138 -13.01 8.03 -1.92
CA SER A 138 -13.39 7.54 -3.25
C SER A 138 -12.75 6.18 -3.52
N SER A 139 -13.32 5.38 -4.41
CA SER A 139 -12.79 4.09 -4.87
C SER A 139 -11.92 4.21 -6.12
N ASP A 140 -11.65 5.42 -6.62
CA ASP A 140 -10.81 5.59 -7.80
C ASP A 140 -9.31 5.60 -7.45
N PHE A 141 -8.83 4.45 -6.98
CA PHE A 141 -7.43 4.17 -6.68
C PHE A 141 -7.18 2.65 -6.68
N SER A 142 -5.92 2.24 -6.70
CA SER A 142 -5.55 0.85 -6.36
C SER A 142 -4.24 0.79 -5.56
N ILE A 143 -4.17 -0.05 -4.54
CA ILE A 143 -2.97 -0.31 -3.74
C ILE A 143 -2.66 -1.79 -3.81
N THR A 144 -1.43 -2.14 -4.17
CA THR A 144 -0.97 -3.52 -4.30
C THR A 144 0.22 -3.78 -3.40
N PHE A 145 0.14 -4.80 -2.57
CA PHE A 145 1.27 -5.40 -1.88
C PHE A 145 1.57 -6.72 -2.58
N LYS A 146 2.81 -6.88 -3.07
CA LYS A 146 3.22 -8.05 -3.83
C LYS A 146 4.49 -8.65 -3.26
N LYS A 147 4.49 -9.96 -2.97
CA LYS A 147 5.66 -10.65 -2.40
C LYS A 147 6.18 -9.96 -1.12
N CYS A 148 5.28 -9.35 -0.35
CA CYS A 148 5.62 -8.73 0.93
C CYS A 148 5.53 -9.75 2.05
N THR A 149 6.37 -9.61 3.07
CA THR A 149 6.31 -10.45 4.28
C THR A 149 6.03 -9.57 5.48
N PHE A 150 5.10 -9.98 6.33
CA PHE A 150 4.76 -9.34 7.60
C PHE A 150 5.02 -10.37 8.68
N GLU A 151 6.04 -10.14 9.50
CA GLU A 151 6.53 -11.15 10.43
C GLU A 151 6.70 -10.57 11.83
N LYS A 152 6.19 -11.31 12.83
CA LYS A 152 6.23 -10.99 14.26
C LYS A 152 5.67 -9.61 14.56
N GLY A 153 4.39 -9.54 14.89
CA GLY A 153 3.81 -8.27 15.31
C GLY A 153 2.61 -8.48 16.21
N ASN A 154 2.23 -7.48 16.98
CA ASN A 154 1.04 -7.51 17.83
C ASN A 154 -0.01 -6.45 17.47
N GLY A 155 0.23 -5.72 16.38
CA GLY A 155 -0.66 -4.69 15.84
C GLY A 155 -1.31 -5.09 14.51
N ARG A 156 -2.07 -4.16 13.94
CA ARG A 156 -2.70 -4.38 12.63
C ARG A 156 -1.68 -4.16 11.52
N PHE A 157 -1.79 -4.87 10.40
CA PHE A 157 -0.97 -4.55 9.24
C PHE A 157 -1.57 -3.38 8.48
N LEU A 158 -2.88 -3.44 8.22
CA LEU A 158 -3.54 -2.47 7.37
C LEU A 158 -4.85 -1.97 7.98
N ILE A 159 -4.97 -0.66 8.11
CA ILE A 159 -6.21 0.03 8.44
C ILE A 159 -6.63 0.90 7.24
N PHE A 160 -7.84 0.66 6.74
CA PHE A 160 -8.50 1.54 5.78
C PHE A 160 -9.81 2.05 6.36
N GLU A 161 -9.90 3.36 6.49
CA GLU A 161 -11.07 4.05 7.01
C GLU A 161 -11.81 4.82 5.91
N ALA A 162 -13.09 4.52 5.70
CA ALA A 162 -13.94 5.32 4.81
C ALA A 162 -14.52 6.54 5.55
N GLU A 163 -14.29 7.76 5.05
CA GLU A 163 -14.65 9.00 5.75
C GLU A 163 -16.14 9.38 5.64
N ASN A 164 -16.75 9.22 4.45
CA ASN A 164 -18.16 9.59 4.25
C ASN A 164 -18.80 8.74 3.15
N SER A 165 -19.84 7.99 3.51
CA SER A 165 -20.31 6.85 2.73
C SER A 165 -21.22 7.16 1.55
N SER A 166 -21.75 8.37 1.49
CA SER A 166 -22.68 8.82 0.44
C SER A 166 -21.99 9.34 -0.84
N LEU A 167 -20.65 9.44 -0.87
CA LEU A 167 -19.91 10.14 -1.93
C LEU A 167 -18.92 9.26 -2.72
N ILE A 168 -18.75 7.98 -2.36
CA ILE A 168 -17.87 7.09 -3.13
C ILE A 168 -18.59 6.72 -4.43
N LYS A 169 -18.26 7.44 -5.52
CA LYS A 169 -18.75 7.14 -6.86
C LYS A 169 -18.23 5.77 -7.31
N SER A 170 -19.18 4.90 -7.62
CA SER A 170 -19.02 3.52 -8.03
C SER A 170 -18.21 3.35 -9.32
N ASN A 171 -17.38 2.31 -9.32
CA ASN A 171 -17.09 1.53 -10.51
C ASN A 171 -17.06 0.06 -10.07
N ASP A 172 -18.18 -0.64 -10.21
CA ASP A 172 -18.57 -1.87 -9.47
C ASP A 172 -17.59 -3.07 -9.53
N ASN A 173 -16.54 -3.02 -10.36
CA ASN A 173 -15.61 -4.14 -10.58
C ASN A 173 -14.13 -3.79 -10.39
N LYS A 174 -13.79 -2.61 -9.85
CA LYS A 174 -12.39 -2.22 -9.65
C LYS A 174 -11.88 -2.78 -8.31
N ILE A 175 -10.87 -3.65 -8.36
CA ILE A 175 -10.13 -4.08 -7.16
C ILE A 175 -9.30 -2.90 -6.66
N ASN A 176 -9.56 -2.48 -5.43
CA ASN A 176 -8.90 -1.34 -4.80
C ASN A 176 -7.66 -1.73 -4.02
N ILE A 177 -7.68 -2.91 -3.40
CA ILE A 177 -6.54 -3.39 -2.62
C ILE A 177 -6.24 -4.81 -3.04
N THR A 178 -4.97 -5.10 -3.29
CA THR A 178 -4.50 -6.44 -3.63
C THR A 178 -3.36 -6.84 -2.72
N LEU A 179 -3.49 -8.00 -2.09
CA LEU A 179 -2.42 -8.71 -1.38
C LEU A 179 -2.08 -9.94 -2.22
N ASP A 180 -0.98 -9.88 -2.98
CA ASP A 180 -0.57 -10.96 -3.88
C ASP A 180 0.74 -11.60 -3.43
N SER A 181 0.74 -12.92 -3.25
CA SER A 181 1.92 -13.67 -2.85
C SER A 181 2.57 -13.16 -1.55
N CYS A 182 1.76 -12.62 -0.64
CA CYS A 182 2.23 -12.07 0.63
C CYS A 182 2.26 -13.13 1.72
N LYS A 183 3.12 -12.94 2.73
CA LYS A 183 3.22 -13.85 3.88
C LYS A 183 2.97 -13.10 5.17
N PHE A 184 2.13 -13.66 6.03
CA PHE A 184 1.82 -13.15 7.36
C PHE A 184 2.21 -14.22 8.37
N ILE A 185 3.17 -13.91 9.25
CA ILE A 185 3.81 -14.89 10.13
C ILE A 185 3.84 -14.35 11.55
N ASP A 186 3.32 -15.12 12.51
CA ASP A 186 3.35 -14.80 13.95
C ASP A 186 2.74 -13.42 14.28
N ILE A 187 1.57 -13.11 13.68
CA ILE A 187 0.85 -11.86 13.95
C ILE A 187 -0.21 -12.08 15.04
N LYS A 188 -0.03 -11.43 16.19
CA LYS A 188 -0.89 -11.54 17.37
C LYS A 188 -1.82 -10.33 17.51
N GLY A 189 -2.99 -10.49 18.12
CA GLY A 189 -3.94 -9.40 18.37
C GLY A 189 -5.12 -9.31 17.40
N SER A 190 -5.73 -8.12 17.32
CA SER A 190 -7.07 -7.91 16.72
C SER A 190 -7.07 -7.57 15.23
N GLY A 191 -6.69 -8.57 14.42
CA GLY A 191 -6.87 -8.59 12.97
C GLY A 191 -5.66 -8.07 12.19
N VAL A 192 -5.13 -8.88 11.27
CA VAL A 192 -4.11 -8.42 10.30
C VAL A 192 -4.66 -7.28 9.44
N LEU A 193 -5.90 -7.43 8.96
CA LEU A 193 -6.58 -6.47 8.09
C LEU A 193 -7.79 -5.86 8.81
N HIS A 194 -7.90 -4.55 8.81
CA HIS A 194 -9.03 -3.84 9.40
C HIS A 194 -9.60 -2.81 8.43
N PHE A 195 -10.84 -3.08 8.00
CA PHE A 195 -11.59 -2.22 7.10
C PHE A 195 -12.80 -1.71 7.88
N SER A 196 -12.77 -0.44 8.28
CA SER A 196 -13.83 0.17 9.10
C SER A 196 -14.38 1.47 8.53
N THR A 197 -15.62 1.78 8.86
CA THR A 197 -16.13 3.15 8.69
C THR A 197 -15.88 3.92 9.99
N LYS A 198 -15.76 5.26 9.90
CA LYS A 198 -15.49 6.13 11.05
C LYS A 198 -16.46 5.93 12.25
N ASN A 199 -17.66 5.42 11.98
CA ASN A 199 -18.70 5.16 12.99
C ASN A 199 -19.05 3.66 13.15
N GLU A 200 -18.22 2.75 12.62
CA GLU A 200 -18.44 1.29 12.58
C GLU A 200 -19.81 0.85 12.01
N GLN A 201 -20.50 1.74 11.28
CA GLN A 201 -21.74 1.41 10.61
C GLN A 201 -21.45 0.49 9.41
N THR A 202 -22.13 -0.66 9.37
CA THR A 202 -22.14 -1.53 8.20
C THR A 202 -22.79 -0.81 7.04
N LEU A 203 -22.01 -0.57 6.01
CA LEU A 203 -22.40 0.22 4.86
C LEU A 203 -22.11 -0.56 3.59
N ASN A 204 -23.03 -0.47 2.63
CA ASN A 204 -22.96 -1.17 1.35
C ASN A 204 -21.94 -0.45 0.44
N HIS A 205 -20.67 -0.55 0.78
CA HIS A 205 -19.56 0.06 0.06
C HIS A 205 -19.01 -0.88 -1.02
N GLN A 206 -18.52 -0.29 -2.10
CA GLN A 206 -18.02 -1.03 -3.25
C GLN A 206 -16.49 -1.12 -3.30
N LEU A 207 -15.81 -0.92 -2.18
CA LEU A 207 -14.38 -1.19 -2.13
C LEU A 207 -14.16 -2.69 -2.18
N SER A 208 -13.38 -3.12 -3.17
CA SER A 208 -13.08 -4.54 -3.42
C SER A 208 -11.64 -4.85 -3.05
N PHE A 209 -11.46 -5.89 -2.25
CA PHE A 209 -10.16 -6.34 -1.74
C PHE A 209 -9.90 -7.74 -2.30
N LEU A 210 -8.73 -7.97 -2.86
CA LEU A 210 -8.29 -9.26 -3.36
C LEU A 210 -7.11 -9.76 -2.53
N ILE A 211 -7.20 -10.98 -2.02
CA ILE A 211 -6.11 -11.69 -1.37
C ILE A 211 -5.80 -12.92 -2.22
N SER A 212 -4.68 -12.90 -2.93
CA SER A 212 -4.27 -13.95 -3.85
C SER A 212 -2.95 -14.58 -3.45
N ASN A 213 -2.86 -15.92 -3.52
CA ASN A 213 -1.63 -16.68 -3.32
C ASN A 213 -0.87 -16.34 -2.01
N SER A 214 -1.59 -15.83 -1.00
CA SER A 214 -1.00 -15.31 0.23
C SER A 214 -1.16 -16.30 1.38
N GLU A 215 -0.19 -16.32 2.29
CA GLU A 215 -0.08 -17.30 3.37
C GLU A 215 -0.22 -16.61 4.73
N PHE A 216 -0.96 -17.24 5.64
CA PHE A 216 -1.14 -16.77 7.01
C PHE A 216 -0.74 -17.92 7.95
N ASN A 217 0.29 -17.70 8.76
CA ASN A 217 0.88 -18.71 9.63
C ASN A 217 0.95 -18.19 11.07
N ASN A 218 0.32 -18.91 11.99
CA ASN A 218 0.28 -18.56 13.42
C ASN A 218 -0.26 -17.14 13.69
N CYS A 219 -1.25 -16.70 12.90
CA CYS A 219 -1.96 -15.45 13.12
C CYS A 219 -3.20 -15.68 14.01
N ASP A 220 -3.53 -14.70 14.87
CA ASP A 220 -4.74 -14.76 15.70
C ASP A 220 -5.99 -14.50 14.85
N ASP A 221 -6.34 -13.23 14.56
CA ASP A 221 -7.43 -12.87 13.65
C ASP A 221 -6.87 -12.40 12.29
N ILE A 222 -7.45 -12.88 11.18
CA ILE A 222 -6.99 -12.49 9.83
C ILE A 222 -7.60 -11.15 9.39
N SER A 223 -8.91 -10.98 9.53
CA SER A 223 -9.59 -9.76 9.09
C SER A 223 -10.76 -9.36 9.98
N LYS A 224 -10.92 -8.05 10.19
CA LYS A 224 -12.11 -7.38 10.74
C LYS A 224 -12.66 -6.43 9.67
N ILE A 225 -13.88 -6.68 9.21
CA ILE A 225 -14.41 -6.01 8.02
C ILE A 225 -15.80 -5.46 8.33
N SER A 226 -15.95 -4.14 8.32
CA SER A 226 -17.26 -3.48 8.46
C SER A 226 -17.83 -2.97 7.13
N PHE A 227 -17.06 -3.01 6.04
CA PHE A 227 -17.50 -2.58 4.71
C PHE A 227 -16.73 -3.24 3.56
N GLY A 228 -17.30 -3.19 2.35
CA GLY A 228 -16.66 -3.67 1.12
C GLY A 228 -16.76 -5.18 0.92
N LYS A 229 -16.09 -5.69 -0.11
CA LYS A 229 -16.08 -7.11 -0.47
C LYS A 229 -14.65 -7.64 -0.52
N ILE A 230 -14.38 -8.73 0.20
CA ILE A 230 -13.10 -9.44 0.10
C ILE A 230 -13.26 -10.69 -0.75
N GLU A 231 -12.35 -10.85 -1.70
CA GLU A 231 -12.19 -12.04 -2.52
C GLU A 231 -10.88 -12.73 -2.16
N TYR A 232 -10.96 -14.03 -1.90
CA TYR A 232 -9.80 -14.89 -1.63
C TYR A 232 -9.58 -15.79 -2.85
N ASN A 233 -8.36 -15.79 -3.39
CA ASN A 233 -7.95 -16.62 -4.52
C ASN A 233 -6.71 -17.44 -4.17
N ASN A 234 -6.72 -18.74 -4.45
CA ASN A 234 -5.61 -19.66 -4.17
C ASN A 234 -5.06 -19.50 -2.74
N PHE A 235 -5.94 -19.61 -1.76
CA PHE A 235 -5.61 -19.41 -0.35
C PHE A 235 -5.29 -20.76 0.32
N PRO A 236 -4.01 -21.10 0.57
CA PRO A 236 -3.68 -22.31 1.30
C PRO A 236 -4.09 -22.11 2.77
N PHE A 237 -5.16 -22.77 3.20
CA PHE A 237 -5.55 -22.79 4.61
C PHE A 237 -4.51 -23.57 5.42
N MET A 238 -3.45 -22.91 5.90
CA MET A 238 -2.58 -23.44 6.93
C MET A 238 -3.01 -22.90 8.30
N LYS A 239 -3.45 -23.82 9.16
CA LYS A 239 -3.63 -23.73 10.63
C LYS A 239 -3.62 -22.30 11.22
N ALA A 240 -4.64 -21.50 10.93
CA ALA A 240 -4.93 -20.30 11.71
C ALA A 240 -5.46 -20.75 13.09
N SER A 241 -4.95 -20.16 14.17
CA SER A 241 -5.45 -20.43 15.52
C SER A 241 -6.69 -19.59 15.89
N GLY A 242 -7.09 -18.64 15.06
CA GLY A 242 -8.29 -17.82 15.27
C GLY A 242 -9.20 -17.69 14.05
N ASN A 243 -10.10 -16.70 14.10
CA ASN A 243 -11.22 -16.59 13.16
C ASN A 243 -10.77 -15.97 11.82
N LEU A 244 -11.23 -16.55 10.72
CA LEU A 244 -10.98 -16.06 9.36
C LEU A 244 -11.54 -14.65 9.15
N ILE A 245 -12.75 -14.41 9.65
CA ILE A 245 -13.48 -13.15 9.54
C ILE A 245 -14.20 -12.94 10.89
N LYS A 246 -14.08 -11.74 11.46
CA LYS A 246 -14.93 -11.23 12.53
C LYS A 246 -15.73 -10.04 12.04
#